data_AF-E3RRJ9-F1
#
_entry.id   AF-E3RRJ9-F1
#
_cell.length_a   1.000
_cell.length_b   1.000
_cell.length_c   1.000
_cell.angle_alpha   90.00
_cell.angle_beta   90.00
_cell.angle_gamma   90.00
#
_symmetry.space_group_name_H-M   'P 1'
#
loop_
_entity.id
_entity.type
_entity.pdbx_description
1 polymer ?
#
loop_
_entity_poly.entity_id
_entity_poly.type
_entity_poly.pdbx_seq_one_letter_code
_entity_poly.pdbx_strand_id
1 'polypeptide(L)'
;MREPNLPLQDELTDQCLEAIWQWNSTVPEKTEWCIHGLFAEQAKARPNTPAIYAWDGEMTYGELDVLSTKLASHLVQLGVKPEDIVPLCFEKSMWTVVAMLAVLKAGGAFVPLDPDHPVSRHEEIFRQTGTKVLLTSAQYSAGWTSSSYYAVTVSGASLTQLPVAVDAPSPLVKPENAAYIVFTSGSTGVPKGVVLEHTAVATSCLVHGQEFGITGLSRVLQFASYTFDACIAEIITTLLCGGCICVPSDSDRRNSLAKAISTMDYDYWILVSFRLSRYSPLEENNLVLQTGIGGLAVFRRYTCMGQQNAVYFAQDILVSKALSLALSERRSLP
;
A
#
# COMPACT_ATOMS: atom_id res chain seq x y z
N MET A 1 48.56 -0.72 -22.37
CA MET A 1 48.71 0.09 -21.14
C MET A 1 47.32 0.22 -20.52
N ARG A 2 47.13 -0.38 -19.33
CA ARG A 2 45.96 -0.12 -18.49
C ARG A 2 46.13 1.29 -17.91
N GLU A 3 45.15 2.17 -18.09
CA GLU A 3 45.13 3.38 -17.29
C GLU A 3 44.91 3.02 -15.81
N PRO A 4 45.71 3.58 -14.90
CA PRO A 4 45.68 3.25 -13.48
C PRO A 4 44.60 4.05 -12.75
N ASN A 5 43.90 3.37 -11.83
CA ASN A 5 43.27 3.91 -10.62
C ASN A 5 42.92 5.41 -10.62
N LEU A 6 41.73 5.76 -11.13
CA LEU A 6 41.04 6.96 -10.65
C LEU A 6 40.45 6.63 -9.26
N PRO A 7 40.84 7.33 -8.19
CA PRO A 7 40.19 7.18 -6.90
C PRO A 7 38.74 7.66 -7.03
N LEU A 8 37.78 6.85 -6.57
CA LEU A 8 36.42 7.29 -6.28
C LEU A 8 36.48 8.28 -5.11
N GLN A 9 36.79 9.55 -5.40
CA GLN A 9 36.47 10.66 -4.52
C GLN A 9 35.06 11.12 -4.88
N ASP A 10 34.08 10.57 -4.18
CA ASP A 10 32.67 10.97 -4.21
C ASP A 10 32.49 12.36 -3.55
N GLU A 11 33.06 13.42 -4.12
CA GLU A 11 32.80 14.79 -3.67
C GLU A 11 31.64 15.37 -4.49
N LEU A 12 30.45 15.42 -3.87
CA LEU A 12 29.33 16.23 -4.36
C LEU A 12 29.79 17.69 -4.47
N THR A 13 29.85 18.21 -5.70
CA THR A 13 30.22 19.61 -5.92
C THR A 13 29.14 20.56 -5.39
N ASP A 14 29.51 21.81 -5.09
CA ASP A 14 28.54 22.83 -4.66
C ASP A 14 27.41 23.04 -5.69
N GLN A 15 27.72 22.89 -6.98
CA GLN A 15 26.73 22.92 -8.06
C GLN A 15 25.75 21.74 -8.00
N CYS A 16 26.24 20.54 -7.67
CA CYS A 16 25.38 19.38 -7.42
C CYS A 16 24.49 19.61 -6.19
N LEU A 17 25.03 20.18 -5.12
CA LEU A 17 24.25 20.50 -3.92
C LEU A 17 23.17 21.54 -4.21
N GLU A 18 23.50 22.62 -4.92
CA GLU A 18 22.53 23.66 -5.32
C GLU A 18 21.42 23.08 -6.20
N ALA A 19 21.76 22.23 -7.17
CA ALA A 19 20.78 21.51 -7.97
C ALA A 19 19.88 20.61 -7.12
N ILE A 20 20.44 19.86 -6.16
CA ILE A 20 19.68 19.02 -5.22
C ILE A 20 18.73 19.88 -4.38
N TRP A 21 19.19 21.02 -3.85
CA TRP A 21 18.34 21.93 -3.08
C TRP A 21 17.23 22.55 -3.92
N GLN A 22 17.53 22.92 -5.16
CA GLN A 22 16.54 23.46 -6.09
C GLN A 22 15.49 22.40 -6.45
N TRP A 23 15.89 21.17 -6.77
CA TRP A 23 14.96 20.05 -6.99
C TRP A 23 14.12 19.75 -5.74
N ASN A 24 14.68 19.98 -4.56
CA ASN A 24 14.00 19.74 -3.30
C ASN A 24 13.21 20.93 -2.74
N SER A 25 13.27 22.10 -3.36
CA SER A 25 12.72 23.37 -2.85
C SER A 25 11.20 23.35 -2.63
N THR A 26 10.45 22.60 -3.44
CA THR A 26 9.01 22.43 -3.27
C THR A 26 8.73 21.23 -2.37
N VAL A 27 8.12 21.49 -1.22
CA VAL A 27 7.59 20.48 -0.31
C VAL A 27 6.06 20.48 -0.45
N PRO A 28 5.42 19.32 -0.71
CA PRO A 28 3.97 19.26 -0.77
C PRO A 28 3.32 19.72 0.53
N GLU A 29 2.16 20.37 0.42
CA GLU A 29 1.36 20.74 1.60
C GLU A 29 0.83 19.48 2.28
N LYS A 30 1.03 19.39 3.60
CA LYS A 30 0.57 18.28 4.42
C LYS A 30 -0.96 18.26 4.48
N THR A 31 -1.57 17.09 4.29
CA THR A 31 -3.01 16.93 4.51
C THR A 31 -3.32 16.63 5.98
N GLU A 32 -4.34 17.30 6.52
CA GLU A 32 -4.85 17.06 7.88
C GLU A 32 -5.99 16.04 7.90
N TRP A 33 -5.99 15.12 6.91
CA TRP A 33 -7.00 14.07 6.78
C TRP A 33 -6.43 12.68 7.02
N CYS A 34 -7.23 11.85 7.68
CA CYS A 34 -6.98 10.41 7.72
C CYS A 34 -7.34 9.75 6.39
N ILE A 35 -6.58 8.71 6.02
CA ILE A 35 -6.80 7.91 4.80
C ILE A 35 -8.25 7.45 4.67
N HIS A 36 -8.83 6.88 5.73
CA HIS A 36 -10.20 6.39 5.71
C HIS A 36 -11.23 7.52 5.56
N GLY A 37 -10.91 8.74 5.99
CA GLY A 37 -11.74 9.93 5.80
C GLY A 37 -11.79 10.35 4.33
N LEU A 38 -10.62 10.44 3.68
CA LEU A 38 -10.54 10.72 2.24
C LEU A 38 -11.23 9.63 1.40
N PHE A 39 -11.07 8.37 1.78
CA PHE A 39 -11.80 7.26 1.15
C PHE A 39 -13.31 7.41 1.33
N ALA A 40 -13.79 7.76 2.52
CA ALA A 40 -15.21 7.95 2.78
C ALA A 40 -15.81 9.09 1.93
N GLU A 41 -15.06 10.15 1.65
CA GLU A 41 -15.50 11.21 0.72
C GLU A 41 -15.65 10.68 -0.71
N GLN A 42 -14.73 9.83 -1.18
CA GLN A 42 -14.93 9.13 -2.45
C GLN A 42 -16.16 8.22 -2.40
N ALA A 43 -16.32 7.42 -1.34
CA ALA A 43 -17.46 6.51 -1.25
C ALA A 43 -18.83 7.21 -1.24
N LYS A 44 -18.91 8.39 -0.62
CA LYS A 44 -20.11 9.25 -0.67
C LYS A 44 -20.33 9.84 -2.06
N ALA A 45 -19.27 10.30 -2.73
CA ALA A 45 -19.37 10.96 -4.02
C ALA A 45 -19.72 9.99 -5.16
N ARG A 46 -19.25 8.74 -5.08
CA ARG A 46 -19.38 7.73 -6.15
C ARG A 46 -19.72 6.33 -5.64
N PRO A 47 -20.83 6.15 -4.90
CA PRO A 47 -21.12 4.88 -4.23
C PRO A 47 -21.25 3.69 -5.18
N ASN A 48 -21.68 3.94 -6.43
CA ASN A 48 -21.95 2.89 -7.42
C ASN A 48 -20.80 2.66 -8.40
N THR A 49 -19.66 3.37 -8.27
CA THR A 49 -18.52 3.13 -9.17
C THR A 49 -17.68 1.96 -8.66
N PRO A 50 -17.03 1.19 -9.54
CA PRO A 50 -16.14 0.11 -9.14
C PRO A 50 -14.96 0.64 -8.30
N ALA A 51 -14.77 0.10 -7.09
CA ALA A 51 -13.60 0.34 -6.26
C ALA A 51 -12.58 -0.78 -6.41
N ILE A 52 -13.04 -2.03 -6.46
CA ILE A 52 -12.19 -3.22 -6.57
C ILE A 52 -12.70 -4.11 -7.70
N TYR A 53 -11.78 -4.59 -8.52
CA TYR A 53 -12.00 -5.65 -9.50
C TYR A 53 -10.98 -6.76 -9.26
N ALA A 54 -11.35 -7.80 -8.53
CA ALA A 54 -10.45 -8.88 -8.15
C ALA A 54 -10.83 -10.21 -8.82
N TRP A 55 -9.89 -11.15 -8.83
CA TRP A 55 -10.16 -12.51 -9.31
C TRP A 55 -11.22 -13.25 -8.48
N ASP A 56 -11.40 -12.86 -7.21
CA ASP A 56 -12.34 -13.44 -6.25
C ASP A 56 -13.60 -12.61 -6.02
N GLY A 57 -13.80 -11.54 -6.81
CA GLY A 57 -15.03 -10.73 -6.79
C GLY A 57 -14.81 -9.26 -7.12
N GLU A 58 -15.90 -8.51 -7.14
CA GLU A 58 -15.92 -7.08 -7.43
C GLU A 58 -16.63 -6.33 -6.30
N MET A 59 -16.24 -5.09 -6.05
CA MET A 59 -16.93 -4.22 -5.11
C MET A 59 -16.97 -2.79 -5.63
N THR A 60 -18.12 -2.16 -5.49
CA THR A 60 -18.27 -0.71 -5.62
C THR A 60 -17.72 0.01 -4.39
N TYR A 61 -17.52 1.32 -4.49
CA TYR A 61 -17.10 2.13 -3.33
C TYR A 61 -18.09 2.05 -2.16
N GLY A 62 -19.39 2.04 -2.44
CA GLY A 62 -20.43 1.94 -1.40
C GLY A 62 -20.40 0.59 -0.68
N GLU A 63 -20.25 -0.51 -1.43
CA GLU A 63 -20.14 -1.85 -0.84
C GLU A 63 -18.87 -2.00 -0.01
N LEU A 64 -17.73 -1.52 -0.54
CA LEU A 64 -16.47 -1.51 0.17
C LEU A 64 -16.57 -0.69 1.47
N ASP A 65 -17.21 0.48 1.43
CA ASP A 65 -17.42 1.32 2.60
C ASP A 65 -18.27 0.61 3.66
N VAL A 66 -19.40 0.02 3.27
CA VAL A 66 -20.29 -0.71 4.17
C VAL A 66 -19.58 -1.90 4.82
N LEU A 67 -18.91 -2.74 4.02
CA LEU A 67 -18.26 -3.96 4.54
C LEU A 67 -17.07 -3.63 5.44
N SER A 68 -16.23 -2.66 5.05
CA SER A 68 -15.11 -2.22 5.89
C SER A 68 -15.58 -1.51 7.16
N THR A 69 -16.68 -0.75 7.13
CA THR A 69 -17.28 -0.15 8.33
C THR A 69 -17.86 -1.20 9.27
N LYS A 70 -18.52 -2.24 8.72
CA LYS A 70 -19.04 -3.35 9.51
C LYS A 70 -17.92 -4.10 10.23
N LEU A 71 -16.84 -4.40 9.51
CA LEU A 71 -15.65 -5.03 10.10
C LEU A 71 -14.98 -4.11 11.13
N ALA A 72 -14.82 -2.81 10.83
CA ALA A 72 -14.25 -1.84 11.77
C ALA A 72 -15.03 -1.78 13.10
N SER A 73 -16.35 -1.79 13.03
CA SER A 73 -17.22 -1.80 14.22
C SER A 73 -16.98 -3.05 15.08
N HIS A 74 -16.78 -4.21 14.45
CA HIS A 74 -16.43 -5.43 15.15
C HIS A 74 -15.03 -5.35 15.78
N LEU A 75 -14.04 -4.76 15.10
CA LEU A 75 -12.70 -4.56 15.66
C LEU A 75 -12.72 -3.64 16.89
N VAL A 76 -13.52 -2.58 16.86
CA VAL A 76 -13.72 -1.70 18.03
C VAL A 76 -14.36 -2.48 19.19
N GLN A 77 -15.32 -3.38 18.93
CA GLN A 77 -15.89 -4.26 19.96
C GLN A 77 -14.87 -5.25 20.54
N LEU A 78 -13.91 -5.70 19.73
CA LEU A 78 -12.77 -6.52 20.18
C LEU A 78 -11.70 -5.70 20.92
N GLY A 79 -11.87 -4.38 21.02
CA GLY A 79 -11.02 -3.48 21.78
C GLY A 79 -9.91 -2.79 20.99
N VAL A 80 -9.95 -2.83 19.65
CA VAL A 80 -9.03 -2.05 18.81
C VAL A 80 -9.31 -0.56 19.01
N LYS A 81 -8.25 0.23 19.18
CA LYS A 81 -8.27 1.67 19.43
C LYS A 81 -7.13 2.37 18.66
N PRO A 82 -7.13 3.72 18.60
CA PRO A 82 -6.01 4.46 18.05
C PRO A 82 -4.65 4.01 18.59
N GLU A 83 -3.66 3.89 17.69
CA GLU A 83 -2.29 3.37 17.91
C GLU A 83 -2.16 1.85 18.11
N ASP A 84 -3.24 1.08 18.20
CA ASP A 84 -3.14 -0.38 18.22
C ASP A 84 -2.76 -0.91 16.83
N ILE A 85 -1.91 -1.94 16.79
CA ILE A 85 -1.41 -2.53 15.55
C ILE A 85 -2.13 -3.85 15.29
N VAL A 86 -2.73 -3.98 14.11
CA VAL A 86 -3.49 -5.15 13.68
C VAL A 86 -2.78 -5.80 12.48
N PRO A 87 -2.14 -6.97 12.67
CA PRO A 87 -1.55 -7.68 11.55
C PRO A 87 -2.59 -8.23 10.58
N LEU A 88 -2.22 -8.30 9.30
CA LEU A 88 -3.04 -8.81 8.20
C LEU A 88 -2.31 -9.94 7.48
N CYS A 89 -2.84 -11.16 7.51
CA CYS A 89 -2.28 -12.29 6.76
C CYS A 89 -3.23 -12.75 5.65
N PHE A 90 -2.93 -12.38 4.40
CA PHE A 90 -3.80 -12.62 3.25
C PHE A 90 -3.01 -12.93 1.98
N GLU A 91 -3.57 -13.81 1.15
CA GLU A 91 -3.30 -13.88 -0.28
C GLU A 91 -3.87 -12.65 -1.02
N LYS A 92 -3.49 -12.48 -2.29
CA LYS A 92 -4.13 -11.50 -3.17
C LYS A 92 -5.64 -11.77 -3.24
N SER A 93 -6.46 -10.82 -2.79
CA SER A 93 -7.92 -10.93 -2.74
C SER A 93 -8.55 -9.55 -2.56
N MET A 94 -9.83 -9.39 -2.92
CA MET A 94 -10.57 -8.17 -2.58
C MET A 94 -10.69 -7.96 -1.06
N TRP A 95 -10.69 -9.06 -0.28
CA TRP A 95 -10.83 -9.03 1.18
C TRP A 95 -9.64 -8.38 1.89
N THR A 96 -8.44 -8.41 1.29
CA THR A 96 -7.29 -7.67 1.86
C THR A 96 -7.58 -6.17 1.94
N VAL A 97 -8.18 -5.60 0.90
CA VAL A 97 -8.49 -4.15 0.85
C VAL A 97 -9.58 -3.80 1.85
N VAL A 98 -10.59 -4.67 2.00
CA VAL A 98 -11.63 -4.56 3.04
C VAL A 98 -10.98 -4.53 4.44
N ALA A 99 -10.06 -5.45 4.71
CA ALA A 99 -9.36 -5.55 5.99
C ALA A 99 -8.48 -4.32 6.29
N MET A 100 -7.73 -3.83 5.30
CA MET A 100 -6.92 -2.60 5.43
C MET A 100 -7.81 -1.41 5.84
N LEU A 101 -8.88 -1.14 5.10
CA LEU A 101 -9.78 -0.02 5.40
C LEU A 101 -10.50 -0.20 6.75
N ALA A 102 -10.87 -1.42 7.10
CA ALA A 102 -11.53 -1.70 8.37
C ALA A 102 -10.63 -1.39 9.58
N VAL A 103 -9.34 -1.77 9.52
CA VAL A 103 -8.38 -1.44 10.58
C VAL A 103 -8.22 0.08 10.70
N LEU A 104 -8.04 0.79 9.58
CA LEU A 104 -7.92 2.25 9.57
C LEU A 104 -9.16 2.94 10.14
N LYS A 105 -10.37 2.45 9.81
CA LYS A 105 -11.65 2.96 10.34
C LYS A 105 -11.85 2.65 11.82
N ALA A 106 -11.32 1.54 12.31
CA ALA A 106 -11.28 1.21 13.74
C ALA A 106 -10.21 2.03 14.50
N GLY A 107 -9.42 2.84 13.79
CA GLY A 107 -8.34 3.66 14.34
C GLY A 107 -7.00 2.94 14.51
N GLY A 108 -6.94 1.64 14.23
CA GLY A 108 -5.69 0.89 14.30
C GLY A 108 -4.78 1.18 13.10
N ALA A 109 -3.51 0.81 13.26
CA ALA A 109 -2.55 0.70 12.17
C ALA A 109 -2.48 -0.75 11.68
N PHE A 110 -2.40 -0.99 10.38
CA PHE A 110 -2.24 -2.36 9.88
C PHE A 110 -0.78 -2.70 9.56
N VAL A 111 -0.43 -3.98 9.72
CA VAL A 111 0.86 -4.54 9.29
C VAL A 111 0.64 -5.78 8.43
N PRO A 112 0.96 -5.74 7.13
CA PRO A 112 0.85 -6.91 6.28
C PRO A 112 1.89 -7.98 6.63
N LEU A 113 1.45 -9.23 6.63
CA LEU A 113 2.28 -10.42 6.80
C LEU A 113 2.27 -11.22 5.51
N ASP A 114 3.43 -11.76 5.16
CA ASP A 114 3.52 -12.80 4.13
C ASP A 114 3.21 -14.15 4.81
N PRO A 115 2.20 -14.91 4.36
CA PRO A 115 1.90 -16.24 4.89
C PRO A 115 3.04 -17.24 4.69
N ASP A 116 3.90 -17.05 3.68
CA ASP A 116 5.03 -17.94 3.39
C ASP A 116 6.25 -17.67 4.30
N HIS A 117 6.22 -16.60 5.10
CA HIS A 117 7.26 -16.35 6.08
C HIS A 117 7.24 -17.37 7.23
N PRO A 118 8.41 -17.71 7.80
CA PRO A 118 8.47 -18.61 8.95
C PRO A 118 7.68 -18.09 10.15
N VAL A 119 7.04 -18.99 10.90
CA VAL A 119 6.26 -18.68 12.12
C VAL A 119 7.06 -17.82 13.11
N SER A 120 8.36 -18.10 13.29
CA SER A 120 9.24 -17.33 14.17
C SER A 120 9.34 -15.85 13.78
N ARG A 121 9.24 -15.53 12.48
CA ARG A 121 9.20 -14.15 12.00
C ARG A 121 7.87 -13.48 12.36
N HIS A 122 6.74 -14.19 12.24
CA HIS A 122 5.43 -13.67 12.64
C HIS A 122 5.36 -13.43 14.15
N GLU A 123 5.86 -14.37 14.95
CA GLU A 123 5.93 -14.25 16.41
C GLU A 123 6.77 -13.04 16.84
N GLU A 124 7.90 -12.82 16.17
CA GLU A 124 8.74 -11.65 16.43
C GLU A 124 8.01 -10.34 16.11
N ILE A 125 7.28 -10.29 14.99
CA ILE A 125 6.42 -9.14 14.67
C ILE A 125 5.34 -8.95 15.74
N PHE A 126 4.67 -10.02 16.17
CA PHE A 126 3.64 -9.96 17.21
C PHE A 126 4.18 -9.45 18.54
N ARG A 127 5.40 -9.86 18.91
CA ARG A 127 6.09 -9.39 20.11
C ARG A 127 6.39 -7.89 20.03
N GLN A 128 6.90 -7.40 18.90
CA GLN A 128 7.21 -5.98 18.71
C GLN A 128 5.95 -5.09 18.63
N THR A 129 4.85 -5.62 18.10
CA THR A 129 3.60 -4.88 17.87
C THR A 129 2.59 -5.00 19.00
N GLY A 130 2.80 -5.93 19.95
CA GLY A 130 1.86 -6.19 21.03
C GLY A 130 0.50 -6.71 20.53
N THR A 131 0.51 -7.50 19.46
CA THR A 131 -0.70 -7.98 18.76
C THR A 131 -1.71 -8.61 19.71
N LYS A 132 -2.93 -8.08 19.69
CA LYS A 132 -4.10 -8.68 20.38
C LYS A 132 -5.15 -9.21 19.41
N VAL A 133 -5.24 -8.60 18.23
CA VAL A 133 -6.17 -8.97 17.17
C VAL A 133 -5.39 -9.10 15.87
N LEU A 134 -5.69 -10.14 15.10
CA LEU A 134 -5.10 -10.45 13.80
C LEU A 134 -6.25 -10.63 12.80
N LEU A 135 -6.13 -10.10 11.58
CA LEU A 135 -7.05 -10.44 10.49
C LEU A 135 -6.37 -11.41 9.53
N THR A 136 -7.14 -12.38 9.05
CA THR A 136 -6.64 -13.40 8.14
C THR A 136 -7.70 -13.81 7.13
N SER A 137 -7.28 -14.30 5.96
CA SER A 137 -8.21 -14.92 5.01
C SER A 137 -8.71 -16.27 5.52
N ALA A 138 -9.79 -16.78 4.90
CA ALA A 138 -10.26 -18.14 5.17
C ALA A 138 -9.21 -19.20 4.79
N GLN A 139 -8.34 -18.92 3.82
CA GLN A 139 -7.28 -19.83 3.40
C GLN A 139 -6.24 -20.05 4.50
N TYR A 140 -5.88 -19.00 5.24
CA TYR A 140 -4.81 -19.05 6.24
C TYR A 140 -5.31 -19.14 7.68
N SER A 141 -6.62 -19.13 7.93
CA SER A 141 -7.18 -19.08 9.29
C SER A 141 -6.74 -20.23 10.20
N ALA A 142 -6.54 -21.43 9.65
CA ALA A 142 -6.12 -22.61 10.42
C ALA A 142 -4.71 -22.50 11.01
N GLY A 143 -3.86 -21.63 10.48
CA GLY A 143 -2.50 -21.39 10.99
C GLY A 143 -2.43 -20.55 12.26
N TRP A 144 -3.55 -19.92 12.67
CA TRP A 144 -3.58 -18.88 13.70
C TRP A 144 -4.42 -19.32 14.91
N THR A 145 -3.93 -20.31 15.67
CA THR A 145 -4.67 -20.97 16.77
C THR A 145 -4.19 -20.60 18.18
N SER A 146 -3.24 -19.68 18.30
CA SER A 146 -2.71 -19.27 19.61
C SER A 146 -3.77 -18.57 20.47
N SER A 147 -3.72 -18.79 21.78
CA SER A 147 -4.55 -18.06 22.75
C SER A 147 -4.04 -16.65 23.06
N SER A 148 -2.84 -16.28 22.58
CA SER A 148 -2.22 -14.97 22.84
C SER A 148 -2.86 -13.82 22.05
N TYR A 149 -3.64 -14.12 21.00
CA TYR A 149 -4.33 -13.15 20.17
C TYR A 149 -5.67 -13.70 19.67
N TYR A 150 -6.56 -12.83 19.22
CA TYR A 150 -7.82 -13.20 18.59
C TYR A 150 -7.70 -13.08 17.06
N ALA A 151 -7.77 -14.20 16.36
CA ALA A 151 -7.72 -14.23 14.90
C ALA A 151 -9.14 -14.11 14.32
N VAL A 152 -9.36 -13.08 13.51
CA VAL A 152 -10.62 -12.84 12.80
C VAL A 152 -10.45 -13.23 11.34
N THR A 153 -11.21 -14.23 10.92
CA THR A 153 -11.30 -14.61 9.50
C THR A 153 -12.16 -13.59 8.75
N VAL A 154 -11.65 -13.08 7.62
CA VAL A 154 -12.35 -12.13 6.76
C VAL A 154 -12.70 -12.80 5.43
N SER A 155 -13.99 -12.86 5.15
CA SER A 155 -14.61 -13.46 3.95
C SER A 155 -16.06 -13.00 3.84
N GLY A 156 -16.71 -13.24 2.69
CA GLY A 156 -18.12 -12.92 2.53
C GLY A 156 -19.00 -13.58 3.60
N ALA A 157 -18.80 -14.88 3.85
CA ALA A 157 -19.55 -15.63 4.86
C ALA A 157 -19.35 -15.07 6.29
N SER A 158 -18.10 -14.79 6.68
CA SER A 158 -17.82 -14.26 8.03
C SER A 158 -18.39 -12.85 8.24
N LEU A 159 -18.24 -11.96 7.24
CA LEU A 159 -18.75 -10.59 7.31
C LEU A 159 -20.28 -10.55 7.39
N THR A 160 -20.99 -11.47 6.73
CA THR A 160 -22.46 -11.56 6.86
C THR A 160 -22.90 -11.93 8.28
N GLN A 161 -22.12 -12.79 8.96
CA GLN A 161 -22.40 -13.25 10.32
C GLN A 161 -22.02 -12.24 11.41
N LEU A 162 -21.21 -11.23 11.09
CA LEU A 162 -20.89 -10.19 12.05
C LEU A 162 -22.17 -9.48 12.52
N PRO A 163 -22.24 -9.10 13.82
CA PRO A 163 -23.35 -8.32 14.33
C PRO A 163 -23.57 -7.07 13.49
N VAL A 164 -24.83 -6.66 13.31
CA VAL A 164 -25.12 -5.32 12.79
C VAL A 164 -24.53 -4.32 13.78
N ALA A 165 -23.80 -3.32 13.29
CA ALA A 165 -23.19 -2.31 14.13
C ALA A 165 -24.28 -1.63 14.97
N VAL A 166 -24.26 -1.85 16.28
CA VAL A 166 -25.16 -1.19 17.23
C VAL A 166 -24.44 0.04 17.74
N ASP A 167 -24.83 1.23 17.26
CA ASP A 167 -24.57 2.60 17.78
C ASP A 167 -23.23 2.88 18.49
N ALA A 168 -22.17 2.12 18.21
CA ALA A 168 -20.86 2.35 18.78
C ALA A 168 -20.26 3.58 18.08
N PRO A 169 -19.95 4.66 18.81
CA PRO A 169 -19.37 5.83 18.18
C PRO A 169 -18.04 5.44 17.52
N SER A 170 -17.86 5.85 16.27
CA SER A 170 -16.59 5.68 15.58
C SER A 170 -15.48 6.34 16.40
N PRO A 171 -14.31 5.69 16.55
CA PRO A 171 -13.22 6.25 17.34
C PRO A 171 -12.73 7.55 16.70
N LEU A 172 -12.32 8.51 17.53
CA LEU A 172 -11.66 9.72 17.06
C LEU A 172 -10.22 9.37 16.64
N VAL A 173 -9.99 9.30 15.33
CA VAL A 173 -8.67 9.06 14.74
C VAL A 173 -8.09 10.37 14.25
N LYS A 174 -6.82 10.64 14.61
CA LYS A 174 -6.11 11.86 14.23
C LYS A 174 -5.16 11.60 13.05
N PRO A 175 -4.84 12.61 12.22
CA PRO A 175 -3.90 12.47 11.11
C PRO A 175 -2.49 12.03 11.53
N GLU A 176 -2.08 12.30 12.77
CA GLU A 176 -0.79 11.87 13.34
C GLU A 176 -0.83 10.44 13.89
N ASN A 177 -1.99 9.77 13.88
CA ASN A 177 -2.03 8.39 14.32
C ASN A 177 -1.37 7.47 13.28
N ALA A 178 -0.74 6.40 13.78
CA ALA A 178 -0.19 5.34 12.95
C ALA A 178 -1.28 4.75 12.03
N ALA A 179 -0.97 4.59 10.75
CA ALA A 179 -1.87 4.02 9.75
C ALA A 179 -1.36 2.67 9.22
N TYR A 180 -0.05 2.57 9.01
CA TYR A 180 0.57 1.43 8.35
C TYR A 180 1.97 1.20 8.90
N ILE A 181 2.36 -0.08 8.97
CA ILE A 181 3.71 -0.48 9.36
C ILE A 181 4.29 -1.42 8.31
N VAL A 182 5.50 -1.12 7.87
CA VAL A 182 6.31 -2.00 7.01
C VAL A 182 7.49 -2.57 7.78
N PHE A 183 7.69 -3.87 7.69
CA PHE A 183 8.83 -4.54 8.30
C PHE A 183 9.95 -4.74 7.29
N THR A 184 11.13 -4.21 7.60
CA THR A 184 12.33 -4.34 6.78
C THR A 184 13.29 -5.36 7.40
N SER A 185 14.12 -5.99 6.56
CA SER A 185 15.21 -6.84 7.04
C SER A 185 16.23 -5.98 7.77
N GLY A 186 16.30 -6.09 9.10
CA GLY A 186 17.33 -5.42 9.88
C GLY A 186 18.70 -6.02 9.63
N SER A 187 19.75 -5.18 9.69
CA SER A 187 21.15 -5.63 9.61
C SER A 187 21.54 -6.65 10.68
N THR A 188 20.79 -6.69 11.80
CA THR A 188 20.96 -7.63 12.92
C THR A 188 20.16 -8.93 12.76
N GLY A 189 19.45 -9.12 11.65
CA GLY A 189 18.54 -10.25 11.43
C GLY A 189 17.17 -10.11 12.09
N VAL A 190 17.00 -9.18 13.02
CA VAL A 190 15.70 -8.85 13.64
C VAL A 190 14.93 -7.89 12.71
N PRO A 191 13.68 -8.21 12.35
CA PRO A 191 12.84 -7.31 11.56
C PRO A 191 12.66 -5.96 12.25
N LYS A 192 12.75 -4.85 11.49
CA LYS A 192 12.50 -3.49 12.02
C LYS A 192 11.21 -2.94 11.43
N GLY A 193 10.25 -2.60 12.29
CA GLY A 193 9.00 -1.95 11.91
C GLY A 193 9.18 -0.45 11.70
N VAL A 194 8.85 0.03 10.51
CA VAL A 194 8.76 1.45 10.18
C VAL A 194 7.29 1.86 10.25
N VAL A 195 6.97 2.78 11.16
CA VAL A 195 5.60 3.28 11.37
C VAL A 195 5.36 4.48 10.46
N LEU A 196 4.27 4.43 9.69
CA LEU A 196 3.80 5.55 8.87
C LEU A 196 2.45 6.06 9.40
N GLU A 197 2.38 7.37 9.60
CA GLU A 197 1.18 8.07 10.05
C GLU A 197 0.21 8.33 8.89
N HIS A 198 -1.07 8.51 9.23
CA HIS A 198 -2.13 8.79 8.28
C HIS A 198 -1.81 9.96 7.35
N THR A 199 -1.37 11.08 7.92
CA THR A 199 -1.08 12.30 7.18
C THR A 199 0.04 12.13 6.14
N ALA A 200 1.11 11.42 6.50
CA ALA A 200 2.23 11.18 5.60
C ALA A 200 1.81 10.32 4.40
N VAL A 201 1.09 9.22 4.68
CA VAL A 201 0.59 8.33 3.63
C VAL A 201 -0.45 9.02 2.75
N ALA A 202 -1.41 9.73 3.34
CA ALA A 202 -2.46 10.43 2.61
C ALA A 202 -1.88 11.55 1.73
N THR A 203 -0.97 12.36 2.25
CA THR A 203 -0.28 13.41 1.47
C THR A 203 0.46 12.79 0.29
N SER A 204 1.22 11.72 0.53
CA SER A 204 1.96 11.00 -0.52
C SER A 204 1.03 10.48 -1.62
N CYS A 205 -0.07 9.83 -1.23
CA CYS A 205 -1.03 9.26 -2.17
C CYS A 205 -1.71 10.35 -3.03
N LEU A 206 -2.12 11.48 -2.44
CA LEU A 206 -2.76 12.57 -3.19
C LEU A 206 -1.79 13.17 -4.24
N VAL A 207 -0.54 13.41 -3.84
CA VAL A 207 0.49 13.95 -4.74
C VAL A 207 0.83 12.95 -5.84
N HIS A 208 1.10 11.69 -5.48
CA HIS A 208 1.42 10.64 -6.47
C HIS A 208 0.27 10.40 -7.43
N GLY A 209 -0.97 10.38 -6.93
CA GLY A 209 -2.16 10.19 -7.75
C GLY A 209 -2.26 11.26 -8.84
N GLN A 210 -2.03 12.53 -8.48
CA GLN A 210 -2.00 13.63 -9.44
C GLN A 210 -0.85 13.50 -10.45
N GLU A 211 0.37 13.24 -9.99
CA GLU A 211 1.55 13.11 -10.86
C GLU A 211 1.46 11.91 -11.82
N PHE A 212 0.86 10.81 -11.38
CA PHE A 212 0.61 9.64 -12.23
C PHE A 212 -0.60 9.81 -13.15
N GLY A 213 -1.41 10.86 -12.94
CA GLY A 213 -2.66 11.06 -13.67
C GLY A 213 -3.71 10.00 -13.35
N ILE A 214 -3.71 9.47 -12.12
CA ILE A 214 -4.76 8.56 -11.65
C ILE A 214 -6.03 9.38 -11.39
N THR A 215 -7.11 8.97 -12.02
CA THR A 215 -8.42 9.62 -11.95
C THR A 215 -9.50 8.61 -11.54
N GLY A 216 -10.75 9.09 -11.45
CA GLY A 216 -11.89 8.22 -11.22
C GLY A 216 -12.19 7.19 -12.31
N LEU A 217 -11.59 7.35 -13.49
CA LEU A 217 -11.73 6.42 -14.59
C LEU A 217 -10.59 5.39 -14.63
N SER A 218 -9.52 5.64 -13.86
CA SER A 218 -8.32 4.80 -13.89
C SER A 218 -8.57 3.45 -13.24
N ARG A 219 -8.16 2.40 -13.92
CA ARG A 219 -8.01 1.05 -13.38
C ARG A 219 -6.52 0.78 -13.13
N VAL A 220 -6.17 0.36 -11.92
CA VAL A 220 -4.76 0.21 -11.50
C VAL A 220 -4.49 -1.23 -11.09
N LEU A 221 -3.44 -1.85 -11.62
CA LEU A 221 -3.05 -3.20 -11.20
C LEU A 221 -2.43 -3.21 -9.79
N GLN A 222 -2.90 -4.12 -8.94
CA GLN A 222 -2.25 -4.46 -7.68
C GLN A 222 -1.22 -5.58 -7.92
N PHE A 223 0.06 -5.22 -8.02
CA PHE A 223 1.14 -6.17 -8.34
C PHE A 223 2.11 -6.40 -7.19
N ALA A 224 2.48 -5.34 -6.47
CA ALA A 224 3.45 -5.40 -5.39
C ALA A 224 3.04 -6.42 -4.31
N SER A 225 4.02 -7.08 -3.68
CA SER A 225 3.74 -7.87 -2.47
C SER A 225 3.23 -6.93 -1.37
N TYR A 226 2.30 -7.42 -0.55
CA TYR A 226 1.71 -6.61 0.53
C TYR A 226 2.72 -6.25 1.62
N THR A 227 3.81 -7.00 1.76
CA THR A 227 4.90 -6.69 2.71
C THR A 227 5.86 -5.61 2.20
N PHE A 228 5.61 -5.03 1.04
CA PHE A 228 6.35 -3.88 0.51
C PHE A 228 5.43 -2.67 0.44
N ASP A 229 5.99 -1.50 0.73
CA ASP A 229 5.31 -0.19 0.72
C ASP A 229 4.69 0.17 -0.63
N ALA A 230 5.25 -0.33 -1.74
CA ALA A 230 4.68 -0.16 -3.08
C ALA A 230 3.21 -0.57 -3.20
N CYS A 231 2.73 -1.54 -2.40
CA CYS A 231 1.31 -1.91 -2.42
C CYS A 231 0.39 -0.78 -1.92
N ILE A 232 0.88 0.09 -1.05
CA ILE A 232 0.14 1.26 -0.55
C ILE A 232 -0.02 2.28 -1.68
N ALA A 233 1.06 2.51 -2.44
CA ALA A 233 1.02 3.39 -3.60
C ALA A 233 0.06 2.87 -4.68
N GLU A 234 -0.07 1.55 -4.87
CA GLU A 234 -1.06 0.96 -5.78
C GLU A 234 -2.48 1.08 -5.22
N ILE A 235 -2.73 0.59 -4.00
CA ILE A 235 -4.08 0.44 -3.46
C ILE A 235 -4.64 1.79 -2.97
N ILE A 236 -3.96 2.44 -2.05
CA ILE A 236 -4.49 3.62 -1.35
C ILE A 236 -4.59 4.79 -2.32
N THR A 237 -3.57 5.06 -3.14
CA THR A 237 -3.63 6.12 -4.17
C THR A 237 -4.84 5.93 -5.09
N THR A 238 -5.04 4.72 -5.61
CA THR A 238 -6.15 4.42 -6.51
C THR A 238 -7.50 4.72 -5.86
N LEU A 239 -7.66 4.27 -4.60
CA LEU A 239 -8.89 4.49 -3.85
C LEU A 239 -9.14 5.96 -3.51
N LEU A 240 -8.09 6.72 -3.18
CA LEU A 240 -8.20 8.14 -2.84
C LEU A 240 -8.46 9.02 -4.08
N CYS A 241 -7.98 8.62 -5.26
CA CYS A 241 -8.31 9.24 -6.55
C CYS A 241 -9.68 8.78 -7.09
N GLY A 242 -10.29 7.80 -6.44
CA GLY A 242 -11.60 7.27 -6.78
C GLY A 242 -11.62 6.34 -8.01
N GLY A 243 -10.46 5.77 -8.38
CA GLY A 243 -10.31 4.77 -9.44
C GLY A 243 -10.63 3.35 -8.97
N CYS A 244 -10.28 2.35 -9.76
CA CYS A 244 -10.55 0.93 -9.46
C CYS A 244 -9.25 0.14 -9.30
N ILE A 245 -9.06 -0.55 -8.17
CA ILE A 245 -7.90 -1.43 -7.95
C ILE A 245 -8.19 -2.82 -8.50
N CYS A 246 -7.35 -3.29 -9.43
CA CYS A 246 -7.45 -4.59 -10.08
C CYS A 246 -6.54 -5.61 -9.39
N VAL A 247 -7.10 -6.63 -8.74
CA VAL A 247 -6.34 -7.58 -7.90
C VAL A 247 -6.30 -8.97 -8.54
N PRO A 248 -5.20 -9.36 -9.22
CA PRO A 248 -5.04 -10.69 -9.78
C PRO A 248 -4.80 -11.75 -8.71
N SER A 249 -5.08 -13.02 -9.03
CA SER A 249 -4.67 -14.13 -8.17
C SER A 249 -3.14 -14.18 -8.07
N ASP A 250 -2.59 -14.72 -6.97
CA ASP A 250 -1.14 -14.89 -6.84
C ASP A 250 -0.54 -15.81 -7.92
N SER A 251 -1.33 -16.74 -8.46
CA SER A 251 -0.92 -17.57 -9.58
C SER A 251 -0.79 -16.74 -10.85
N ASP A 252 -1.83 -15.99 -11.22
CA ASP A 252 -1.82 -15.19 -12.45
C ASP A 252 -0.77 -14.07 -12.37
N ARG A 253 -0.65 -13.41 -11.22
CA ARG A 253 0.36 -12.38 -10.95
C ARG A 253 1.79 -12.87 -11.21
N ARG A 254 2.10 -14.12 -10.85
CA ARG A 254 3.44 -14.71 -10.99
C ARG A 254 3.66 -15.39 -12.33
N ASN A 255 2.66 -16.11 -12.83
CA ASN A 255 2.83 -17.10 -13.90
C ASN A 255 2.08 -16.74 -15.19
N SER A 256 1.10 -15.85 -15.14
CA SER A 256 0.22 -15.56 -16.28
C SER A 256 -0.14 -14.08 -16.34
N LEU A 257 0.86 -13.23 -16.12
CA LEU A 257 0.65 -11.79 -15.98
C LEU A 257 -0.03 -11.21 -17.22
N ALA A 258 0.46 -11.50 -18.43
CA ALA A 258 -0.18 -11.03 -19.67
C ALA A 258 -1.68 -11.39 -19.78
N LYS A 259 -2.07 -12.57 -19.28
CA LYS A 259 -3.47 -12.99 -19.21
C LYS A 259 -4.26 -12.17 -18.17
N ALA A 260 -3.68 -11.90 -17.00
CA ALA A 260 -4.30 -11.03 -16.01
C ALA A 260 -4.48 -9.60 -16.57
N ILE A 261 -3.49 -9.10 -17.31
CA ILE A 261 -3.55 -7.78 -17.96
C ILE A 261 -4.70 -7.71 -18.95
N SER A 262 -4.80 -8.68 -19.86
CA SER A 262 -5.88 -8.68 -20.86
C SER A 262 -7.27 -8.89 -20.27
N THR A 263 -7.38 -9.62 -19.16
CA THR A 263 -8.67 -9.93 -18.53
C THR A 263 -9.20 -8.78 -17.68
N MET A 264 -8.30 -8.05 -17.00
CA MET A 264 -8.68 -7.03 -16.03
C MET A 264 -8.79 -5.62 -16.62
N ASP A 265 -8.46 -5.43 -17.90
CA ASP A 265 -8.64 -4.20 -18.67
C ASP A 265 -8.23 -2.94 -17.88
N TYR A 266 -6.99 -2.89 -17.37
CA TYR A 266 -6.54 -1.79 -16.52
C TYR A 266 -5.73 -0.74 -17.31
N ASP A 267 -5.79 0.52 -16.88
CA ASP A 267 -5.14 1.67 -17.55
C ASP A 267 -3.72 1.95 -17.02
N TYR A 268 -3.44 1.60 -15.76
CA TYR A 268 -2.16 1.88 -15.09
C TYR A 268 -1.64 0.67 -14.31
N TRP A 269 -0.32 0.58 -14.22
CA TRP A 269 0.36 -0.28 -13.24
C TRP A 269 1.64 0.39 -12.77
N ILE A 270 1.82 0.45 -11.46
CA ILE A 270 2.99 1.07 -10.83
C ILE A 270 3.95 -0.06 -10.45
N LEU A 271 5.05 -0.23 -11.17
CA LEU A 271 6.04 -1.25 -10.87
C LEU A 271 7.20 -0.67 -10.06
N VAL A 272 7.41 -1.18 -8.86
CA VAL A 272 8.55 -0.80 -8.02
C VAL A 272 9.47 -2.01 -7.83
N SER A 273 9.99 -2.63 -8.91
CA SER A 273 11.11 -3.60 -8.78
C SER A 273 11.78 -4.07 -10.07
N PHE A 274 13.05 -4.50 -9.92
CA PHE A 274 14.08 -4.98 -10.86
C PHE A 274 13.75 -6.10 -11.87
N ARG A 275 12.55 -6.69 -11.90
CA ARG A 275 12.27 -7.91 -12.71
C ARG A 275 11.79 -7.64 -14.15
N LEU A 276 11.97 -6.43 -14.67
CA LEU A 276 11.58 -6.07 -16.05
C LEU A 276 12.27 -6.93 -17.11
N SER A 277 13.46 -7.47 -16.83
CA SER A 277 14.19 -8.31 -17.79
C SER A 277 13.45 -9.60 -18.16
N ARG A 278 12.40 -10.00 -17.42
CA ARG A 278 11.57 -11.17 -17.74
C ARG A 278 10.32 -10.87 -18.56
N TYR A 279 9.97 -9.61 -18.74
CA TYR A 279 8.74 -9.21 -19.42
C TYR A 279 9.09 -8.36 -20.63
N SER A 280 8.95 -8.93 -21.83
CA SER A 280 9.04 -8.16 -23.07
C SER A 280 7.96 -7.07 -23.07
N PRO A 281 8.23 -5.88 -23.66
CA PRO A 281 7.21 -4.86 -23.82
C PRO A 281 6.01 -5.48 -24.56
N LEU A 282 4.87 -5.55 -23.89
CA LEU A 282 3.63 -5.98 -24.49
C LEU A 282 3.20 -4.90 -25.48
N GLU A 283 2.98 -5.28 -26.74
CA GLU A 283 2.72 -4.35 -27.85
C GLU A 283 1.33 -3.69 -27.78
N GLU A 284 0.45 -4.09 -26.87
CA GLU A 284 -0.96 -3.70 -26.92
C GLU A 284 -1.44 -2.92 -25.67
N ASN A 285 -1.89 -1.70 -25.97
CA ASN A 285 -2.78 -0.80 -25.23
C ASN A 285 -2.23 -0.01 -24.03
N ASN A 286 -2.33 1.32 -24.13
CA ASN A 286 -2.36 2.39 -23.10
C ASN A 286 -1.52 2.22 -21.81
N LEU A 287 -0.46 1.42 -21.88
CA LEU A 287 0.32 1.02 -20.72
C LEU A 287 1.23 2.16 -20.28
N VAL A 288 0.90 2.83 -19.18
CA VAL A 288 1.87 3.70 -18.48
C VAL A 288 2.67 2.81 -17.51
N LEU A 289 3.82 2.33 -17.99
CA LEU A 289 4.80 1.64 -17.16
C LEU A 289 5.62 2.69 -16.42
N GLN A 290 5.54 2.71 -15.09
CA GLN A 290 6.40 3.53 -14.25
C GLN A 290 7.22 2.62 -13.34
N THR A 291 8.55 2.61 -13.55
CA THR A 291 9.48 1.63 -12.98
C THR A 291 10.41 2.23 -11.94
N GLY A 292 10.40 1.70 -10.71
CA GLY A 292 11.29 2.13 -9.64
C GLY A 292 12.40 1.14 -9.30
N ILE A 293 13.62 1.65 -9.21
CA ILE A 293 14.78 0.96 -8.63
C ILE A 293 14.84 1.39 -7.17
N GLY A 294 14.55 0.47 -6.24
CA GLY A 294 14.64 0.77 -4.81
C GLY A 294 16.07 1.17 -4.41
N GLY A 295 16.23 2.38 -3.86
CA GLY A 295 17.45 2.87 -3.22
C GLY A 295 18.10 4.07 -3.90
N LEU A 296 17.80 4.34 -5.17
CA LEU A 296 18.11 5.55 -5.93
C LEU A 296 17.27 5.50 -7.20
N ALA A 297 16.05 6.01 -7.15
CA ALA A 297 15.11 5.72 -8.23
C ALA A 297 15.14 6.75 -9.37
N VAL A 298 15.40 6.21 -10.57
CA VAL A 298 15.20 6.85 -11.87
C VAL A 298 13.95 6.24 -12.50
N PHE A 299 12.92 7.03 -12.79
CA PHE A 299 11.72 6.57 -13.49
C PHE A 299 11.76 7.00 -14.94
N ARG A 300 11.40 6.06 -15.81
CA ARG A 300 11.07 6.35 -17.20
C ARG A 300 9.59 6.09 -17.39
N ARG A 301 8.86 7.10 -17.83
CA ARG A 301 7.53 6.92 -18.42
C ARG A 301 7.71 6.27 -19.79
N TYR A 302 7.22 5.04 -19.96
CA TYR A 302 7.06 4.45 -21.28
C TYR A 302 5.62 4.65 -21.70
N THR A 303 5.40 5.46 -22.74
CA THR A 303 4.13 5.50 -23.47
C THR A 303 4.28 4.64 -24.72
N CYS A 304 3.52 3.55 -24.82
CA CYS A 304 3.46 2.76 -26.04
C CYS A 304 2.64 3.52 -27.09
N MET A 305 3.22 4.56 -27.67
CA MET A 305 2.81 5.24 -28.90
C MET A 305 3.98 6.10 -29.36
N GLY A 306 4.87 5.54 -30.19
CA GLY A 306 5.69 6.21 -31.23
C GLY A 306 6.52 7.47 -30.93
N GLN A 307 6.45 8.07 -29.75
CA GLN A 307 7.16 9.29 -29.38
C GLN A 307 7.66 9.16 -27.95
N GLN A 308 8.98 9.03 -27.84
CA GLN A 308 9.71 9.07 -26.58
C GLN A 308 9.63 10.49 -25.98
N ASN A 309 8.56 10.79 -25.24
CA ASN A 309 8.60 11.91 -24.31
C ASN A 309 9.06 11.38 -22.95
N ALA A 310 10.36 11.49 -22.70
CA ALA A 310 10.96 11.14 -21.43
C ALA A 310 10.51 12.14 -20.36
N VAL A 311 9.65 11.71 -19.45
CA VAL A 311 9.42 12.42 -18.19
C VAL A 311 10.16 11.64 -17.10
N TYR A 312 11.22 12.26 -16.58
CA TYR A 312 12.02 11.74 -15.49
C TYR A 312 11.32 12.10 -14.18
N PHE A 313 10.73 11.11 -13.53
CA PHE A 313 10.35 11.24 -12.12
C PHE A 313 11.34 10.44 -11.29
N ALA A 314 11.57 10.84 -10.05
CA ALA A 314 12.30 10.06 -9.06
C ALA A 314 11.29 9.74 -7.94
N GLN A 315 10.52 8.67 -8.07
CA GLN A 315 9.57 8.16 -7.06
C GLN A 315 10.26 7.67 -5.78
N ASP A 316 11.57 7.42 -5.76
CA ASP A 316 12.28 7.35 -4.48
C ASP A 316 12.18 8.70 -3.80
N ILE A 317 12.25 9.83 -4.51
CA ILE A 317 12.05 11.14 -3.90
C ILE A 317 10.59 11.35 -3.52
N LEU A 318 9.59 10.74 -4.14
CA LEU A 318 8.19 11.04 -3.84
C LEU A 318 7.63 10.16 -2.70
N VAL A 319 7.97 8.86 -2.70
CA VAL A 319 7.82 7.99 -1.52
C VAL A 319 8.74 8.48 -0.42
N SER A 320 10.03 8.74 -0.67
CA SER A 320 11.01 9.23 0.34
C SER A 320 10.89 10.69 0.70
N LYS A 321 10.06 11.58 0.12
CA LYS A 321 9.96 12.98 0.62
C LYS A 321 8.77 13.13 1.56
N ALA A 322 7.67 12.42 1.28
CA ALA A 322 6.61 12.19 2.26
C ALA A 322 7.04 11.18 3.34
N LEU A 323 7.76 10.09 2.99
CA LEU A 323 8.43 9.24 3.97
C LEU A 323 9.61 9.97 4.63
N SER A 324 10.45 10.78 3.98
CA SER A 324 11.58 11.44 4.70
C SER A 324 11.10 12.47 5.71
N LEU A 325 9.97 13.15 5.45
CA LEU A 325 9.29 13.94 6.47
C LEU A 325 8.74 13.06 7.61
N ALA A 326 8.21 11.87 7.31
CA ALA A 326 7.82 10.89 8.33
C ALA A 326 9.01 10.17 9.02
N LEU A 327 10.16 10.06 8.33
CA LEU A 327 11.39 9.39 8.77
C LEU A 327 12.35 10.37 9.46
N SER A 328 12.16 11.69 9.34
CA SER A 328 12.83 12.67 10.19
C SER A 328 12.27 12.66 11.61
N GLU A 329 11.06 12.12 11.80
CA GLU A 329 10.36 11.99 13.08
C GLU A 329 10.09 10.52 13.44
N ARG A 330 11.07 9.61 13.25
CA ARG A 330 10.87 8.16 13.50
C ARG A 330 10.31 7.88 14.89
N ARG A 331 9.07 7.37 14.94
CA ARG A 331 8.70 6.30 15.88
C ARG A 331 9.09 4.96 15.24
N SER A 332 10.19 4.38 15.70
CA SER A 332 10.44 2.95 15.51
C SER A 332 9.72 2.17 16.60
N LEU A 333 9.23 0.98 16.27
CA LEU A 333 8.87 0.02 17.31
C LEU A 333 10.13 -0.37 18.12
N PRO A 334 9.97 -0.76 19.41
CA PRO A 334 11.07 -1.12 20.29
C PRO A 334 11.93 -2.29 19.80
#